data_AF-A0AA87LRB8-F1
#
_entry.id   AF-A0AA87LRB8-F1
#
_cell.length_a   1.000
_cell.length_b   1.000
_cell.length_c   1.000
_cell.angle_alpha   90.00
_cell.angle_beta   90.00
_cell.angle_gamma   90.00
#
_symmetry.space_group_name_H-M   'P 1'
#
loop_
_entity.id
_entity.type
_entity.pdbx_description
1 polymer ?
#
loop_
_entity_poly.entity_id
_entity_poly.type
_entity_poly.pdbx_seq_one_letter_code
_entity_poly.pdbx_strand_id
1 'polypeptide(L)'
;MKIKIKKDALTLYIRDNTDWHGHYHGQDQWEVFLANVAGLELEVDEENLFKYEYDVLPVHGITKSKIRILDDYVEKVIDDQRVGKARCDFCNHVSLSTDLCTSCGRSDYLENF
;
A
#
# COMPACT_ATOMS: atom_id res chain seq x y z
N MET A 1 -6.64 -7.50 6.95
CA MET A 1 -5.66 -7.99 5.97
C MET A 1 -4.30 -7.50 6.44
N LYS A 2 -3.25 -8.25 6.10
CA LYS A 2 -1.88 -7.85 6.39
C LYS A 2 -1.06 -7.80 5.13
N ILE A 3 0.01 -7.04 5.17
CA ILE A 3 1.06 -7.10 4.16
C ILE A 3 2.36 -7.54 4.82
N LYS A 4 3.12 -8.39 4.14
CA LYS A 4 4.49 -8.70 4.52
C LYS A 4 5.42 -7.80 3.73
N ILE A 5 6.28 -7.05 4.41
CA ILE A 5 7.25 -6.16 3.75
C ILE A 5 8.44 -6.98 3.24
N LYS A 6 8.93 -6.67 2.04
CA LYS A 6 10.12 -7.32 1.48
C LYS A 6 11.31 -7.18 2.44
N LYS A 7 12.11 -8.24 2.58
CA LYS A 7 13.29 -8.23 3.47
C LYS A 7 14.35 -7.22 3.03
N ASP A 8 14.39 -6.90 1.75
CA ASP A 8 15.30 -5.93 1.13
C ASP A 8 14.61 -4.58 0.82
N ALA A 9 13.46 -4.28 1.43
CA ALA A 9 12.68 -3.08 1.12
C ALA A 9 13.49 -1.77 1.26
N LEU A 10 14.36 -1.65 2.26
CA LEU A 10 15.26 -0.50 2.39
C LEU A 10 16.21 -0.39 1.20
N THR A 11 16.82 -1.50 0.78
CA THR A 11 17.73 -1.52 -0.38
C THR A 11 17.00 -1.14 -1.66
N LEU A 12 15.77 -1.63 -1.84
CA LEU A 12 14.91 -1.24 -2.96
C LEU A 12 14.63 0.26 -2.92
N TYR A 13 14.22 0.80 -1.76
CA TYR A 13 13.95 2.23 -1.59
C TYR A 13 15.17 3.09 -1.95
N ILE A 14 16.35 2.75 -1.43
CA ILE A 14 17.59 3.47 -1.74
C ILE A 14 17.86 3.44 -3.24
N ARG A 15 17.75 2.26 -3.88
CA ARG A 15 17.97 2.09 -5.31
C ARG A 15 16.99 2.92 -6.14
N ASP A 16 15.70 2.85 -5.81
CA ASP A 16 14.63 3.50 -6.58
C ASP A 16 14.68 5.04 -6.42
N ASN A 17 15.34 5.53 -5.36
CA ASN A 17 15.59 6.95 -5.11
C ASN A 17 17.06 7.33 -5.37
N THR A 18 17.82 6.55 -6.15
CA THR A 18 19.17 6.89 -6.61
C THR A 18 19.15 7.01 -8.13
N ASP A 19 19.59 8.16 -8.66
CA ASP A 19 19.61 8.38 -10.11
C ASP A 19 20.75 7.62 -10.81
N TRP A 20 20.80 7.70 -12.15
CA TRP A 20 21.84 7.07 -12.97
C TRP A 20 23.26 7.61 -12.73
N HIS A 21 23.39 8.76 -12.07
CA HIS A 21 24.65 9.36 -11.67
C HIS A 21 25.08 8.96 -10.24
N GLY A 22 24.24 8.21 -9.53
CA GLY A 22 24.49 7.80 -8.15
C GLY A 22 24.04 8.82 -7.11
N HIS A 23 23.28 9.85 -7.49
CA HIS A 23 22.75 10.83 -6.53
C HIS A 23 21.47 10.31 -5.87
N TYR A 24 21.55 10.16 -4.56
CA TYR A 24 20.43 9.76 -3.72
C TYR A 24 19.55 10.96 -3.36
N HIS A 25 18.23 10.80 -3.49
CA HIS A 25 17.22 11.84 -3.25
C HIS A 25 16.01 11.33 -2.44
N GLY A 26 16.17 10.22 -1.72
CA GLY A 26 15.14 9.71 -0.81
C GLY A 26 15.03 10.53 0.48
N GLN A 27 14.16 10.08 1.37
CA GLN A 27 13.84 10.75 2.62
C GLN A 27 14.22 9.87 3.82
N ASP A 28 14.95 10.44 4.78
CA ASP A 28 15.41 9.75 5.99
C ASP A 28 14.29 9.01 6.74
N GLN A 29 13.09 9.59 6.79
CA GLN A 29 11.94 8.98 7.47
C GLN A 29 11.54 7.62 6.87
N TRP A 30 11.66 7.48 5.54
CA TRP A 30 11.33 6.26 4.83
C TRP A 30 12.41 5.21 5.02
N GLU A 31 13.68 5.63 5.03
CA GLU A 31 14.79 4.73 5.34
C GLU A 31 14.67 4.16 6.74
N VAL A 32 14.45 5.02 7.74
CA VAL A 32 14.28 4.59 9.13
C VAL A 32 13.07 3.66 9.24
N PHE A 33 11.94 4.01 8.64
CA PHE A 33 10.75 3.16 8.69
C PHE A 33 11.02 1.79 8.07
N LEU A 34 11.46 1.73 6.81
CA LEU A 34 11.68 0.49 6.07
C LEU A 34 12.78 -0.37 6.69
N ALA A 35 13.83 0.24 7.26
CA ALA A 35 14.85 -0.49 8.02
C ALA A 35 14.27 -1.25 9.21
N ASN A 36 13.25 -0.69 9.88
CA ASN A 36 12.65 -1.28 11.07
C ASN A 36 11.53 -2.27 10.75
N VAL A 37 10.87 -2.15 9.59
CA VAL A 37 9.73 -3.02 9.22
C VAL A 37 10.05 -4.08 8.17
N ALA A 38 11.24 -4.06 7.56
CA ALA A 38 11.62 -5.04 6.54
C ALA A 38 11.45 -6.49 7.05
N GLY A 39 10.73 -7.31 6.27
CA GLY A 39 10.42 -8.69 6.61
C GLY A 39 9.29 -8.89 7.64
N LEU A 40 8.75 -7.83 8.24
CA LEU A 40 7.63 -7.91 9.19
C LEU A 40 6.28 -7.97 8.45
N GLU A 41 5.27 -8.47 9.17
CA GLU A 41 3.87 -8.41 8.76
C GLU A 41 3.22 -7.21 9.45
N LEU A 42 2.58 -6.34 8.66
CA LEU A 42 1.95 -5.11 9.11
C LEU A 42 0.43 -5.15 8.86
N GLU A 43 -0.34 -4.63 9.82
CA GLU A 43 -1.80 -4.50 9.69
C GLU A 43 -2.16 -3.34 8.77
N VAL A 44 -3.07 -3.58 7.83
CA VAL A 44 -3.55 -2.56 6.88
C VAL A 44 -4.88 -1.97 7.36
N ASP A 45 -5.06 -0.68 7.13
CA ASP A 45 -6.32 0.02 7.26
C ASP A 45 -7.28 -0.37 6.13
N GLU A 46 -8.34 -1.09 6.48
CA GLU A 46 -9.33 -1.58 5.52
C GLU A 46 -10.44 -0.58 5.20
N GLU A 47 -10.49 0.57 5.88
CA GLU A 47 -11.49 1.61 5.60
C GLU A 47 -11.25 2.27 4.23
N ASN A 48 -9.98 2.40 3.84
CA ASN A 48 -9.56 3.03 2.58
C ASN A 48 -8.64 2.09 1.81
N LEU A 49 -9.21 1.29 0.91
CA LEU A 49 -8.45 0.35 0.09
C LEU A 49 -7.98 1.01 -1.21
N PHE A 50 -6.72 0.73 -1.56
CA PHE A 50 -6.07 1.16 -2.79
C PHE A 50 -5.50 -0.07 -3.50
N LYS A 51 -5.31 0.07 -4.81
CA LYS A 51 -4.84 -1.04 -5.65
C LYS A 51 -3.35 -1.29 -5.53
N TYR A 52 -2.57 -0.23 -5.65
CA TYR A 52 -1.10 -0.29 -5.64
C TYR A 52 -0.49 0.27 -4.36
N GLU A 53 -1.34 0.54 -3.35
CA GLU A 53 -0.92 1.17 -2.11
C GLU A 53 -1.67 0.55 -0.93
N TYR A 54 -1.05 0.59 0.25
CA TYR A 54 -1.63 0.09 1.48
C TYR A 54 -1.38 1.11 2.58
N ASP A 55 -2.47 1.62 3.17
CA ASP A 55 -2.36 2.44 4.36
C ASP A 55 -2.17 1.50 5.55
N VAL A 56 -0.96 1.49 6.13
CA VAL A 56 -0.60 0.64 7.27
C VAL A 56 -0.94 1.35 8.57
N LEU A 57 -1.53 0.63 9.53
CA LEU A 57 -1.83 1.13 10.87
C LEU A 57 -0.55 1.49 11.64
N PRO A 58 -0.61 2.38 12.64
CA PRO A 58 0.55 2.73 13.45
C PRO A 58 1.25 1.49 14.03
N VAL A 59 2.56 1.40 13.82
CA VAL A 59 3.38 0.27 14.27
C VAL A 59 4.05 0.65 15.59
N HIS A 60 3.74 -0.09 16.65
CA HIS A 60 4.21 0.23 17.99
C HIS A 60 5.74 0.34 18.05
N GLY A 61 6.24 1.47 18.57
CA GLY A 61 7.67 1.75 18.68
C GLY A 61 8.35 2.24 17.39
N ILE A 62 7.65 2.26 16.25
CA ILE A 62 8.19 2.69 14.95
C ILE A 62 7.43 3.94 14.46
N THR A 63 6.10 3.88 14.38
CA THR A 63 5.27 4.97 13.83
C THR A 63 4.10 5.30 14.75
N LYS A 64 3.69 6.57 14.76
CA LYS A 64 2.54 7.06 15.55
C LYS A 64 1.28 7.29 14.71
N SER A 65 1.43 7.37 13.38
CA SER A 65 0.37 7.62 12.41
C SER A 65 0.32 6.51 11.36
N LYS A 66 -0.79 6.47 10.61
CA LYS A 66 -0.88 5.63 9.41
C LYS A 66 0.23 6.02 8.43
N ILE A 67 0.81 5.02 7.75
CA ILE A 67 1.82 5.23 6.71
C ILE A 67 1.40 4.48 5.45
N ARG A 68 1.52 5.15 4.30
CA ARG A 68 1.15 4.58 3.01
C ARG A 68 2.32 3.88 2.33
N ILE A 69 2.24 2.56 2.18
CA ILE A 69 3.28 1.73 1.55
C ILE A 69 2.86 1.37 0.13
N LEU A 70 3.75 1.56 -0.84
CA LEU A 70 3.55 1.10 -2.22
C LEU A 70 3.69 -0.42 -2.33
N ASP A 71 2.92 -1.05 -3.21
CA ASP A 71 2.95 -2.50 -3.47
C ASP A 71 4.34 -3.00 -3.88
N ASP A 72 5.16 -2.15 -4.50
CA ASP A 72 6.55 -2.45 -4.87
C ASP A 72 7.44 -2.85 -3.67
N TYR A 73 7.08 -2.43 -2.44
CA TYR A 73 7.79 -2.80 -1.21
C TYR A 73 7.15 -3.99 -0.48
N VAL A 74 6.07 -4.56 -1.02
CA VAL A 74 5.31 -5.67 -0.43
C VAL A 74 5.78 -7.01 -1.02
N GLU A 75 6.03 -7.97 -0.15
CA GLU A 75 6.39 -9.35 -0.51
C GLU A 75 5.15 -10.20 -0.80
N LYS A 76 4.13 -10.08 0.06
CA LYS A 76 2.86 -10.79 -0.08
C LYS A 76 1.76 -10.07 0.70
N VAL A 77 0.52 -10.26 0.24
CA VAL A 77 -0.69 -9.87 0.95
C VAL A 77 -1.30 -11.09 1.63
N ILE A 78 -1.74 -10.95 2.88
CA ILE A 78 -2.32 -12.02 3.70
C ILE A 78 -3.77 -11.65 4.02
N ASP A 79 -4.68 -12.60 3.77
CA ASP A 79 -6.12 -12.42 3.95
C ASP A 79 -6.66 -11.19 3.21
N ASP A 80 -6.30 -11.05 1.92
CA ASP A 80 -6.63 -9.88 1.10
C ASP A 80 -8.15 -9.66 1.01
N GLN A 81 -8.62 -8.58 1.64
CA GLN A 81 -10.03 -8.23 1.68
C GLN A 81 -10.50 -7.52 0.41
N ARG A 82 -9.62 -7.26 -0.56
CA ARG A 82 -9.95 -6.59 -1.82
C ARG A 82 -10.49 -7.54 -2.88
N VAL A 83 -10.33 -8.85 -2.70
CA VAL A 83 -10.81 -9.87 -3.65
C VAL A 83 -12.32 -9.70 -3.89
N GLY A 84 -12.71 -9.59 -5.17
CA GLY A 84 -14.10 -9.38 -5.58
C GLY A 84 -14.63 -7.96 -5.37
N LYS A 85 -13.77 -7.01 -4.99
CA LYS A 85 -14.10 -5.58 -4.85
C LYS A 85 -13.44 -4.78 -5.96
N ALA A 86 -13.91 -3.55 -6.13
CA ALA A 86 -13.32 -2.59 -7.05
C ALA A 86 -13.33 -1.19 -6.43
N ARG A 87 -12.35 -0.35 -6.75
CA ARG A 87 -12.41 1.08 -6.43
C ARG A 87 -13.20 1.79 -7.52
N CYS A 88 -14.12 2.67 -7.14
CA CYS A 88 -14.82 3.51 -8.11
C CYS A 88 -14.11 4.86 -8.23
N ASP A 89 -13.51 5.16 -9.37
CA ASP A 89 -12.77 6.41 -9.60
C ASP A 89 -13.68 7.64 -9.73
N PHE A 90 -14.98 7.42 -9.97
CA PHE A 90 -15.95 8.50 -10.04
C PHE A 90 -16.36 9.00 -8.66
N CYS A 91 -16.75 8.11 -7.74
CA CYS A 91 -17.21 8.50 -6.40
C CYS A 91 -16.18 8.25 -5.29
N ASN A 92 -15.00 7.72 -5.62
CA ASN A 92 -13.90 7.39 -4.71
C ASN A 92 -14.26 6.39 -3.59
N HIS A 93 -15.33 5.59 -3.77
CA HIS A 93 -15.71 4.54 -2.84
C HIS A 93 -15.25 3.15 -3.30
N VAL A 94 -15.01 2.28 -2.33
CA VAL A 94 -14.84 0.84 -2.57
C VAL A 94 -16.21 0.22 -2.85
N SER A 95 -16.36 -0.34 -4.05
CA SER A 95 -17.48 -1.16 -4.46
C SER A 95 -17.30 -2.60 -3.97
N LEU A 96 -18.38 -3.21 -3.47
CA LEU A 96 -18.43 -4.63 -3.12
C LEU A 96 -18.70 -5.54 -4.33
N SER A 97 -18.67 -4.98 -5.54
CA SER A 97 -18.84 -5.66 -6.82
C SER A 97 -17.87 -5.11 -7.85
N THR A 98 -17.43 -5.96 -8.76
CA THR A 98 -16.58 -5.62 -9.92
C THR A 98 -17.39 -5.21 -11.16
N ASP A 99 -18.70 -5.42 -11.15
CA ASP A 99 -19.56 -5.16 -12.32
C ASP A 99 -20.27 -3.81 -12.25
N LEU A 100 -20.60 -3.37 -11.02
CA LEU A 100 -21.35 -2.14 -10.78
C LEU A 100 -20.94 -1.54 -9.43
N CYS A 101 -20.68 -0.23 -9.40
CA CYS A 101 -20.38 0.47 -8.16
C CYS A 101 -21.57 0.40 -7.21
N THR A 102 -21.40 -0.27 -6.06
CA THR A 102 -22.45 -0.41 -5.04
C THR A 102 -22.82 0.90 -4.33
N SER A 103 -22.08 2.00 -4.58
CA SER A 103 -22.32 3.33 -4.02
C SER A 103 -23.02 4.27 -5.01
N CYS A 104 -22.53 4.38 -6.25
CA CYS A 104 -23.06 5.35 -7.23
C CYS A 104 -23.78 4.72 -8.45
N GLY A 105 -23.79 3.39 -8.57
CA GLY A 105 -24.48 2.68 -9.65
C GLY A 105 -23.83 2.79 -11.03
N ARG A 106 -22.57 3.24 -11.11
CA ARG A 106 -21.79 3.31 -12.35
C ARG A 106 -20.91 2.07 -12.53
N SER A 107 -20.73 1.62 -13.76
CA SER A 107 -19.88 0.46 -14.12
C SER A 107 -18.62 0.85 -14.90
N ASP A 108 -18.60 2.06 -15.47
CA ASP A 108 -17.57 2.59 -16.36
C ASP A 108 -16.32 3.14 -15.64
N TYR A 109 -16.39 3.28 -14.32
CA TYR A 109 -15.32 3.85 -13.49
C TYR A 109 -14.83 2.86 -12.42
N LEU A 110 -14.99 1.56 -12.62
CA LEU A 110 -14.51 0.56 -11.68
C LEU A 110 -13.09 0.12 -12.03
N GLU A 111 -12.19 0.33 -11.08
CA GLU A 111 -10.87 -0.28 -11.07
C GLU A 111 -10.88 -1.49 -10.15
N ASN A 112 -10.87 -2.69 -10.73
CA ASN A 112 -10.74 -3.92 -9.97
C ASN A 112 -9.37 -3.98 -9.26
N PHE A 113 -9.38 -4.44 -8.02
CA PHE A 113 -8.17 -4.66 -7.22
C PHE A 113 -7.41 -5.91 -7.68
#